data_AF-A0A0S6VT38-F1
#
_entry.id   AF-A0A0S6VT38-F1
#
_cell.length_a   1.000
_cell.length_b   1.000
_cell.length_c   1.000
_cell.angle_alpha   90.00
_cell.angle_beta   90.00
_cell.angle_gamma   90.00
#
_symmetry.space_group_name_H-M   'P 1'
#
loop_
_entity.id
_entity.type
_entity.pdbx_description
1 polymer ?
#
loop_
_entity_poly.entity_id
_entity_poly.type
_entity_poly.pdbx_seq_one_letter_code
_entity_poly.pdbx_strand_id
1 'polypeptide(L)'
;MRGHFKCTSKGATALTLWGQYVSNAFGWLDHMGYPLSGKYHFPQAGYPLLGDIDFPSKEAIKSNIMSPSTKVFYEIAHGGSTFFQNRCIPFGNITYTFDSISDKDVQNWLESREPMTFAFIASCGGMCNTNSGSLSNAFRKGQHQNTATVGYCGMDTGNCGDKCWDDGYAFLWQDVFFRNLAQGETMITAYEKAHSIFLPCNSCIRFEGDPSLKLLPPVAPNPTPVPTQQPTPTPVPTPVITSTPQPHKICSTDDAEAGWYFVYSVGVSGACGGLIGTPWIGGDTAKVEVEFRNHLRPTNAWCVPSNAKLSIVPENGNWYYTCTLSPAGNDQVYVQWRW
;
A
#
# COMPACT_ATOMS: atom_id res chain seq x y z
N MET A 1 3.17 10.91 5.57
CA MET A 1 3.26 12.31 5.09
C MET A 1 2.38 12.45 3.84
N ARG A 2 1.72 13.60 3.64
CA ARG A 2 0.63 13.77 2.65
C ARG A 2 1.10 14.52 1.40
N GLY A 3 0.78 14.00 0.23
CA GLY A 3 0.76 14.74 -1.03
C GLY A 3 -0.16 14.05 -2.04
N HIS A 4 -1.27 14.69 -2.38
CA HIS A 4 -2.25 14.26 -3.40
C HIS A 4 -2.61 15.50 -4.23
N PHE A 5 -2.36 15.50 -5.54
CA PHE A 5 -2.40 16.77 -6.29
C PHE A 5 -2.87 16.67 -7.75
N LYS A 6 -4.18 16.68 -8.02
CA LYS A 6 -4.64 16.71 -9.42
C LYS A 6 -5.02 18.11 -9.89
N CYS A 7 -4.34 18.57 -10.94
CA CYS A 7 -4.71 19.73 -11.75
C CYS A 7 -4.91 19.30 -13.21
N THR A 8 -6.05 18.70 -13.56
CA THR A 8 -6.35 18.43 -14.97
C THR A 8 -7.77 18.81 -15.32
N SER A 9 -7.95 19.29 -16.55
CA SER A 9 -9.23 19.44 -17.24
C SER A 9 -9.95 18.11 -17.57
N LYS A 10 -9.30 16.94 -17.35
CA LYS A 10 -9.86 15.62 -17.65
C LYS A 10 -10.63 15.03 -16.45
N GLY A 11 -11.91 15.39 -16.31
CA GLY A 11 -13.01 14.61 -15.69
C GLY A 11 -12.87 14.00 -14.27
N ALA A 12 -14.00 13.57 -13.72
CA ALA A 12 -14.13 12.99 -12.37
C ALA A 12 -13.42 11.62 -12.18
N THR A 13 -13.15 10.88 -13.25
CA THR A 13 -12.61 9.50 -13.19
C THR A 13 -11.18 9.42 -12.65
N ALA A 14 -10.33 10.38 -12.98
CA ALA A 14 -8.94 10.36 -12.52
C ALA A 14 -8.76 10.87 -11.07
N LEU A 15 -9.78 11.46 -10.44
CA LEU A 15 -9.73 11.77 -9.00
C LEU A 15 -9.88 10.51 -8.14
N THR A 16 -10.71 9.56 -8.57
CA THR A 16 -10.88 8.27 -7.89
C THR A 16 -9.59 7.47 -7.88
N LEU A 17 -8.86 7.47 -9.00
CA LEU A 17 -7.59 6.74 -9.12
C LEU A 17 -6.56 7.28 -8.12
N TRP A 18 -6.28 8.58 -8.10
CA TRP A 18 -5.24 9.12 -7.21
C TRP A 18 -5.56 8.87 -5.73
N GLY A 19 -6.84 8.93 -5.36
CA GLY A 19 -7.29 8.58 -4.01
C GLY A 19 -6.96 7.13 -3.64
N GLN A 20 -7.07 6.20 -4.60
CA GLN A 20 -6.66 4.80 -4.40
C GLN A 20 -5.16 4.67 -4.20
N TYR A 21 -4.32 5.34 -5.02
CA TYR A 21 -2.85 5.29 -4.86
C TYR A 21 -2.42 5.75 -3.48
N VAL A 22 -2.97 6.88 -3.02
CA VAL A 22 -2.67 7.44 -1.69
C VAL A 22 -3.18 6.53 -0.59
N SER A 23 -4.43 6.06 -0.68
CA SER A 23 -5.00 5.16 0.32
C SER A 23 -4.20 3.85 0.42
N ASN A 24 -3.75 3.31 -0.71
CA ASN A 24 -2.92 2.11 -0.76
C ASN A 24 -1.55 2.34 -0.13
N ALA A 25 -0.83 3.39 -0.53
CA ALA A 25 0.46 3.76 0.08
C ALA A 25 0.32 3.95 1.59
N PHE A 26 -0.73 4.64 2.03
CA PHE A 26 -0.94 4.93 3.44
C PHE A 26 -1.24 3.69 4.26
N GLY A 27 -2.05 2.76 3.74
CA GLY A 27 -2.28 1.48 4.42
C GLY A 27 -0.99 0.71 4.67
N TRP A 28 -0.10 0.65 3.67
CA TRP A 28 1.19 -0.01 3.82
C TRP A 28 2.17 0.74 4.73
N LEU A 29 2.24 2.07 4.63
CA LEU A 29 3.10 2.89 5.47
C LEU A 29 2.69 2.81 6.95
N ASP A 30 1.39 2.82 7.23
CA ASP A 30 0.86 2.62 8.57
C ASP A 30 1.20 1.22 9.12
N HIS A 31 1.03 0.18 8.29
CA HIS A 31 1.43 -1.19 8.62
C HIS A 31 2.94 -1.33 8.91
N MET A 32 3.78 -0.53 8.24
CA MET A 32 5.23 -0.44 8.51
C MET A 32 5.57 0.47 9.71
N GLY A 33 4.60 0.97 10.46
CA GLY A 33 4.85 1.81 11.63
C GLY A 33 5.26 3.26 11.30
N TYR A 34 4.89 3.76 10.12
CA TYR A 34 5.01 5.17 9.76
C TYR A 34 3.62 5.84 9.76
N PRO A 35 3.07 6.14 10.96
CA PRO A 35 1.76 6.74 11.05
C PRO A 35 1.73 8.09 10.35
N LEU A 36 0.57 8.44 9.81
CA LEU A 36 0.38 9.71 9.12
C LEU A 36 0.47 10.87 10.10
N SER A 37 1.32 11.86 9.80
CA SER A 37 1.24 13.17 10.44
C SER A 37 -0.03 13.90 9.95
N GLY A 38 -0.95 14.19 10.88
CA GLY A 38 -2.12 15.05 10.67
C GLY A 38 -3.48 14.34 10.73
N LYS A 39 -4.48 15.03 11.30
CA LYS A 39 -5.88 14.62 11.39
C LYS A 39 -6.55 14.66 10.01
N TYR A 40 -6.55 13.57 9.26
CA TYR A 40 -7.56 13.43 8.22
C TYR A 40 -8.11 12.02 8.28
N HIS A 41 -9.41 11.96 8.50
CA HIS A 41 -10.17 10.74 8.39
C HIS A 41 -10.39 10.51 6.90
N PHE A 42 -9.74 9.48 6.35
CA PHE A 42 -10.39 8.78 5.25
C PHE A 42 -11.57 8.08 5.91
N PRO A 43 -12.83 8.31 5.47
CA PRO A 43 -13.95 7.54 5.99
C PRO A 43 -13.60 6.07 5.79
N GLN A 44 -13.49 5.31 6.89
CA GLN A 44 -13.32 3.87 6.80
C GLN A 44 -14.43 3.34 5.89
N ALA A 45 -14.03 2.69 4.79
CA ALA A 45 -14.89 2.05 3.80
C ALA A 45 -15.70 2.94 2.81
N GLY A 46 -15.45 4.25 2.74
CA GLY A 46 -16.06 5.10 1.71
C GLY A 46 -15.05 6.11 1.17
N TYR A 47 -14.63 5.96 -0.10
CA TYR A 47 -13.76 6.96 -0.73
C TYR A 47 -14.35 8.36 -0.52
N PRO A 48 -13.58 9.33 -0.01
CA PRO A 48 -14.12 10.66 0.24
C PRO A 48 -14.76 11.19 -1.04
N LEU A 49 -15.97 11.73 -0.90
CA LEU A 49 -16.60 12.49 -1.97
C LEU A 49 -15.62 13.59 -2.38
N LEU A 50 -15.55 13.83 -3.69
CA LEU A 50 -14.58 14.67 -4.42
C LEU A 50 -14.40 16.12 -3.89
N GLY A 51 -15.16 16.55 -2.88
CA GLY A 51 -15.12 17.88 -2.28
C GLY A 51 -14.12 18.08 -1.13
N ASP A 52 -13.58 17.03 -0.52
CA ASP A 52 -12.78 17.13 0.73
C ASP A 52 -11.29 16.78 0.56
N ILE A 53 -10.77 16.76 -0.67
CA ILE A 53 -9.32 16.63 -0.89
C ILE A 53 -8.68 18.00 -0.62
N ASP A 54 -8.34 18.24 0.64
CA ASP A 54 -7.60 19.43 1.06
C ASP A 54 -6.16 19.37 0.51
N PHE A 55 -5.82 20.35 -0.34
CA PHE A 55 -4.49 20.50 -0.90
C PHE A 55 -3.57 21.08 0.19
N PRO A 56 -2.55 20.35 0.66
CA PRO A 56 -1.68 20.89 1.70
C PRO A 56 -0.93 22.13 1.20
N SER A 57 -0.97 23.19 2.00
CA SER A 57 -0.21 24.41 1.70
C SER A 57 1.30 24.14 1.67
N LYS A 58 2.06 25.00 1.01
CA LYS A 58 3.53 24.93 1.03
C LYS A 58 4.09 24.92 2.45
N GLU A 59 3.50 25.67 3.37
CA GLU A 59 3.87 25.69 4.80
C GLU A 59 3.58 24.37 5.51
N ALA A 60 2.44 23.74 5.20
CA ALA A 60 2.10 22.42 5.73
C ALA A 60 3.09 21.36 5.24
N ILE A 61 3.51 21.41 3.97
CA ILE A 61 4.52 20.48 3.43
C ILE A 61 5.91 20.77 4.01
N LYS A 62 6.29 22.05 4.07
CA LYS A 62 7.55 22.52 4.66
C LYS A 62 7.72 22.02 6.11
N SER A 63 6.73 22.27 6.97
CA SER A 63 6.78 21.87 8.38
C SER A 63 6.96 20.36 8.56
N ASN A 64 6.32 19.59 7.68
CA ASN A 64 6.42 18.14 7.62
C ASN A 64 7.81 17.67 7.17
N ILE A 65 8.37 18.21 6.08
CA ILE A 65 9.71 17.88 5.59
C ILE A 65 10.79 18.25 6.62
N MET A 66 10.69 19.44 7.23
CA MET A 66 11.63 19.92 8.26
C MET A 66 11.61 19.10 9.55
N SER A 67 10.50 18.42 9.87
CA SER A 67 10.37 17.66 11.12
C SER A 67 11.30 16.44 11.14
N PRO A 68 12.29 16.34 12.06
CA PRO A 68 13.26 15.24 12.09
C PRO A 68 12.64 13.86 12.36
N SER A 69 11.39 13.85 12.86
CA SER A 69 10.58 12.63 13.05
C SER A 69 10.03 12.08 11.74
N THR A 70 9.91 12.90 10.70
CA THR A 70 9.55 12.45 9.36
C THR A 70 10.69 11.63 8.76
N LYS A 71 10.47 10.32 8.59
CA LYS A 71 11.41 9.41 7.93
C LYS A 71 11.01 9.07 6.50
N VAL A 72 9.71 9.08 6.23
CA VAL A 72 9.14 8.72 4.93
C VAL A 72 8.35 9.89 4.35
N PHE A 73 8.65 10.21 3.10
CA PHE A 73 7.90 11.14 2.27
C PHE A 73 7.19 10.38 1.14
N TYR A 74 5.94 10.73 0.86
CA TYR A 74 5.18 10.22 -0.28
C TYR A 74 4.45 11.39 -0.92
N GLU A 75 4.59 11.53 -2.23
CA GLU A 75 3.78 12.44 -3.05
C GLU A 75 3.27 11.73 -4.28
N ILE A 76 2.04 12.06 -4.69
CA ILE A 76 1.54 11.84 -6.05
C ILE A 76 1.02 13.17 -6.60
N ALA A 77 1.68 13.67 -7.63
CA ALA A 77 1.49 15.02 -8.15
C ALA A 77 1.65 15.09 -9.67
N HIS A 78 1.31 16.24 -10.24
CA HIS A 78 2.01 16.69 -11.44
C HIS A 78 3.38 17.25 -11.07
N GLY A 79 4.34 17.11 -11.97
CA GLY A 79 5.68 17.61 -11.71
C GLY A 79 6.71 17.09 -12.70
N GLY A 80 7.92 17.60 -12.53
CA GLY A 80 9.10 17.16 -13.26
C GLY A 80 10.23 16.83 -12.29
N SER A 81 11.43 16.60 -12.82
CA SER A 81 12.54 16.15 -11.96
C SER A 81 13.02 17.17 -10.94
N THR A 82 12.59 18.42 -11.04
CA THR A 82 13.01 19.53 -10.17
C THR A 82 11.87 20.15 -9.38
N PHE A 83 10.63 19.68 -9.55
CA PHE A 83 9.49 20.23 -8.81
C PHE A 83 8.27 19.30 -8.83
N PHE A 84 7.41 19.44 -7.83
CA PHE A 84 6.06 18.89 -7.85
C PHE A 84 5.04 19.98 -7.49
N GLN A 85 3.83 19.88 -8.04
CA GLN A 85 2.74 20.83 -7.82
C GLN A 85 1.98 20.42 -6.56
N ASN A 86 1.82 21.34 -5.60
CA ASN A 86 1.14 21.05 -4.34
C ASN A 86 -0.27 21.65 -4.23
N ARG A 87 -0.67 22.50 -5.18
CA ARG A 87 -2.02 23.07 -5.20
C ARG A 87 -2.42 23.49 -6.60
N CYS A 88 -3.69 23.30 -6.92
CA CYS A 88 -4.34 23.94 -8.06
C CYS A 88 -5.12 25.14 -7.53
N ILE A 89 -4.66 26.36 -7.81
CA ILE A 89 -5.41 27.56 -7.48
C ILE A 89 -6.16 27.99 -8.75
N PRO A 90 -7.50 27.90 -8.78
CA PRO A 90 -8.27 28.44 -9.91
C PRO A 90 -8.05 29.96 -9.99
N PHE A 91 -7.68 30.45 -11.16
CA PHE A 91 -7.41 31.84 -11.49
C PHE A 91 -8.27 32.24 -12.71
N GLY A 92 -9.45 32.82 -12.45
CA GLY A 92 -10.45 33.09 -13.49
C GLY A 92 -11.17 31.81 -13.98
N ASN A 93 -11.74 31.86 -15.19
CA ASN A 93 -12.57 30.77 -15.71
C ASN A 93 -11.80 29.54 -16.21
N ILE A 94 -10.47 29.61 -16.43
CA ILE A 94 -9.71 28.50 -17.07
C ILE A 94 -8.23 28.42 -16.62
N THR A 95 -7.63 29.48 -16.05
CA THR A 95 -6.19 29.48 -15.72
C THR A 95 -5.97 28.94 -14.32
N TYR A 96 -5.01 28.05 -14.11
CA TYR A 96 -4.62 27.59 -12.78
C TYR A 96 -3.26 28.21 -12.43
N THR A 97 -3.14 28.86 -11.27
CA THR A 97 -1.82 29.10 -10.68
C THR A 97 -1.44 27.88 -9.85
N PHE A 98 -0.24 27.37 -10.09
CA PHE A 98 0.28 26.22 -9.38
C PHE A 98 1.18 26.69 -8.26
N ASP A 99 0.85 26.31 -7.04
CA ASP A 99 1.86 26.30 -6.00
C ASP A 99 2.76 25.10 -6.27
N SER A 100 4.07 25.30 -6.23
CA SER A 100 5.04 24.26 -6.51
C SER A 100 6.16 24.26 -5.49
N ILE A 101 6.65 23.06 -5.25
CA ILE A 101 7.77 22.79 -4.37
C ILE A 101 8.90 22.32 -5.27
N SER A 102 9.95 23.13 -5.32
CA SER A 102 11.15 22.86 -6.09
C SER A 102 12.14 21.98 -5.32
N ASP A 103 13.11 21.40 -6.02
CA ASP A 103 14.28 20.75 -5.43
C ASP A 103 15.04 21.70 -4.49
N LYS A 104 15.13 22.99 -4.82
CA LYS A 104 15.74 24.02 -3.97
C LYS A 104 14.96 24.26 -2.68
N ASP A 105 13.62 24.26 -2.75
CA ASP A 105 12.79 24.34 -1.54
C ASP A 105 13.09 23.14 -0.61
N VAL A 106 13.10 21.93 -1.16
CA VAL A 106 13.39 20.70 -0.40
C VAL A 106 14.81 20.72 0.19
N GLN A 107 15.83 21.14 -0.58
CA GLN A 107 17.20 21.30 -0.10
C GLN A 107 17.27 22.26 1.09
N ASN A 108 16.65 23.43 0.97
CA ASN A 108 16.61 24.43 2.04
C ASN A 108 15.88 23.91 3.28
N TRP A 109 14.81 23.14 3.12
CA TRP A 109 14.05 22.59 4.25
C TRP A 109 14.74 21.41 4.94
N LEU A 110 15.58 20.67 4.21
CA LEU A 110 16.39 19.57 4.76
C LEU A 110 17.79 20.04 5.20
N GLU A 111 18.14 21.32 5.08
CA GLU A 111 19.48 21.83 5.40
C GLU A 111 19.90 21.45 6.82
N SER A 112 19.01 21.64 7.79
CA SER A 112 19.28 21.45 9.23
C SER A 112 19.04 20.03 9.76
N ARG A 113 18.76 19.04 8.89
CA ARG A 113 18.53 17.65 9.31
C ARG A 113 19.20 16.63 8.39
N GLU A 114 19.25 15.39 8.86
CA GLU A 114 19.65 14.24 8.05
C GLU A 114 18.74 14.07 6.82
N PRO A 115 19.25 13.43 5.74
CA PRO A 115 18.44 13.10 4.57
C PRO A 115 17.13 12.41 4.94
N MET A 116 16.15 12.49 4.03
CA MET A 116 14.95 11.70 4.18
C MET A 116 15.34 10.22 4.05
N THR A 117 14.93 9.36 4.98
CA THR A 117 15.24 7.93 4.89
C THR A 117 14.65 7.34 3.63
N PHE A 118 13.42 7.69 3.29
CA PHE A 118 12.81 7.27 2.04
C PHE A 118 11.84 8.31 1.50
N ALA A 119 11.88 8.54 0.19
CA ALA A 119 10.91 9.37 -0.50
C ALA A 119 10.35 8.66 -1.75
N PHE A 120 9.02 8.53 -1.82
CA PHE A 120 8.32 8.10 -3.01
C PHE A 120 7.86 9.32 -3.81
N ILE A 121 8.44 9.56 -4.99
CA ILE A 121 8.27 10.75 -5.83
C ILE A 121 7.40 10.37 -7.04
N ALA A 122 6.08 10.34 -6.84
CA ALA A 122 5.11 9.87 -7.84
C ALA A 122 4.60 10.98 -8.78
N SER A 123 5.40 12.04 -8.97
CA SER A 123 5.17 13.05 -9.99
C SER A 123 5.61 12.61 -11.39
N CYS A 124 4.91 13.07 -12.45
CA CYS A 124 5.06 12.58 -13.82
C CYS A 124 6.51 12.37 -14.29
N GLY A 125 7.38 13.35 -14.04
CA GLY A 125 8.82 13.28 -14.33
C GLY A 125 9.72 13.34 -13.10
N GLY A 126 9.19 13.11 -11.89
CA GLY A 126 9.89 13.35 -10.62
C GLY A 126 11.23 12.65 -10.48
N MET A 127 11.38 11.47 -11.08
CA MET A 127 12.60 10.66 -11.08
C MET A 127 13.30 10.59 -12.45
N CYS A 128 12.89 11.38 -13.46
CA CYS A 128 13.58 11.37 -14.76
C CYS A 128 15.03 11.85 -14.71
N ASN A 129 15.40 12.63 -13.69
CA ASN A 129 16.77 12.96 -13.32
C ASN A 129 16.95 12.69 -11.82
N THR A 130 18.05 12.05 -11.44
CA THR A 130 18.39 11.74 -10.04
C THR A 130 19.67 12.41 -9.54
N ASN A 131 20.33 13.18 -10.41
CA ASN A 131 21.57 13.89 -10.13
C ASN A 131 21.32 15.21 -9.38
N SER A 132 22.40 15.95 -9.09
CA SER A 132 22.34 17.30 -8.49
C SER A 132 21.33 18.20 -9.22
N GLY A 133 20.55 18.95 -8.44
CA GLY A 133 19.45 19.78 -8.96
C GLY A 133 18.16 19.02 -9.27
N SER A 134 17.97 17.82 -8.72
CA SER A 134 16.71 17.06 -8.81
C SER A 134 16.05 16.87 -7.45
N LEU A 135 14.74 16.58 -7.45
CA LEU A 135 13.99 16.20 -6.24
C LEU A 135 14.61 14.97 -5.55
N SER A 136 14.98 13.96 -6.34
CA SER A 136 15.65 12.76 -5.83
C SER A 136 16.93 13.12 -5.06
N ASN A 137 17.79 13.94 -5.67
CA ASN A 137 19.02 14.39 -5.02
C ASN A 137 18.75 15.26 -3.79
N ALA A 138 17.75 16.14 -3.85
CA ALA A 138 17.35 17.00 -2.74
C ALA A 138 16.91 16.20 -1.51
N PHE A 139 16.01 15.21 -1.67
CA PHE A 139 15.56 14.36 -0.55
C PHE A 139 16.69 13.52 0.05
N ARG A 140 17.60 13.04 -0.79
CA ARG A 140 18.77 12.25 -0.36
C ARG A 140 19.94 13.12 0.13
N LYS A 141 19.90 14.43 -0.05
CA LYS A 141 21.05 15.35 0.09
C LYS A 141 22.31 14.83 -0.62
N GLY A 142 22.12 14.23 -1.80
CA GLY A 142 23.19 13.58 -2.58
C GLY A 142 23.77 12.29 -2.00
N GLN A 143 23.25 11.76 -0.90
CA GLN A 143 23.75 10.53 -0.26
C GLN A 143 23.13 9.27 -0.90
N HIS A 144 23.87 8.16 -0.85
CA HIS A 144 23.41 6.85 -1.36
C HIS A 144 23.43 5.75 -0.28
N GLN A 145 23.65 6.13 0.98
CA GLN A 145 23.63 5.21 2.13
C GLN A 145 22.52 5.67 3.10
N ASN A 146 21.77 4.72 3.65
CA ASN A 146 20.66 4.97 4.59
C ASN A 146 19.55 5.90 4.05
N THR A 147 19.50 6.12 2.74
CA THR A 147 18.48 6.92 2.06
C THR A 147 18.17 6.33 0.69
N ALA A 148 16.91 6.37 0.28
CA ALA A 148 16.50 5.97 -1.06
C ALA A 148 15.34 6.82 -1.57
N THR A 149 15.26 6.93 -2.89
CA THR A 149 14.13 7.51 -3.62
C THR A 149 13.64 6.50 -4.65
N VAL A 150 12.33 6.38 -4.73
CA VAL A 150 11.64 5.60 -5.78
C VAL A 150 10.56 6.48 -6.37
N GLY A 151 10.30 6.37 -7.66
CA GLY A 151 9.27 7.20 -8.24
C GLY A 151 9.21 7.16 -9.75
N TYR A 152 8.43 8.07 -10.30
CA TYR A 152 7.97 8.00 -11.68
C TYR A 152 8.83 8.82 -12.64
N CYS A 153 8.91 8.34 -13.88
CA CYS A 153 9.50 9.03 -15.01
C CYS A 153 8.68 8.80 -16.28
N GLY A 154 8.18 9.88 -16.87
CA GLY A 154 7.44 9.88 -18.12
C GLY A 154 5.99 9.43 -18.00
N MET A 155 5.36 9.44 -16.81
CA MET A 155 3.96 8.99 -16.66
C MET A 155 2.94 9.88 -17.37
N ASP A 156 3.35 11.02 -17.92
CA ASP A 156 2.55 11.90 -18.76
C ASP A 156 2.75 11.67 -20.27
N THR A 157 3.64 10.75 -20.67
CA THR A 157 4.03 10.58 -22.07
C THR A 157 4.28 9.13 -22.49
N GLY A 158 4.01 8.85 -23.77
CA GLY A 158 4.36 7.61 -24.45
C GLY A 158 3.91 6.34 -23.71
N ASN A 159 4.76 5.31 -23.77
CA ASN A 159 4.47 4.01 -23.16
C ASN A 159 4.24 4.09 -21.63
N CYS A 160 4.86 5.06 -20.95
CA CYS A 160 4.71 5.20 -19.51
C CYS A 160 3.33 5.77 -19.13
N GLY A 161 2.86 6.78 -19.87
CA GLY A 161 1.48 7.26 -19.75
C GLY A 161 0.46 6.21 -20.17
N ASP A 162 0.61 5.64 -21.36
CA ASP A 162 -0.42 4.78 -21.93
C ASP A 162 -0.49 3.39 -21.26
N LYS A 163 0.67 2.79 -20.95
CA LYS A 163 0.74 1.42 -20.43
C LYS A 163 0.93 1.39 -18.94
N CYS A 164 1.96 2.06 -18.41
CA CYS A 164 2.18 1.95 -16.98
C CYS A 164 1.08 2.68 -16.19
N TRP A 165 0.71 3.89 -16.59
CA TRP A 165 -0.25 4.71 -15.87
C TRP A 165 -1.71 4.42 -16.22
N ASP A 166 -2.11 4.58 -17.49
CA ASP A 166 -3.52 4.50 -17.92
C ASP A 166 -4.11 3.08 -17.85
N ASP A 167 -3.33 2.04 -18.14
CA ASP A 167 -3.75 0.64 -17.94
C ASP A 167 -3.71 0.22 -16.44
N GLY A 168 -3.32 1.12 -15.53
CA GLY A 168 -3.37 0.91 -14.08
C GLY A 168 -2.23 0.09 -13.48
N TYR A 169 -1.20 -0.26 -14.26
CA TYR A 169 -0.07 -1.06 -13.77
C TYR A 169 0.77 -0.34 -12.70
N ALA A 170 0.86 0.99 -12.73
CA ALA A 170 1.59 1.76 -11.73
C ALA A 170 1.00 1.59 -10.31
N PHE A 171 -0.34 1.46 -10.21
CA PHE A 171 -1.03 1.19 -8.94
C PHE A 171 -0.66 -0.20 -8.42
N LEU A 172 -0.76 -1.22 -9.26
CA LEU A 172 -0.45 -2.60 -8.89
C LEU A 172 1.04 -2.79 -8.58
N TRP A 173 1.91 -2.11 -9.34
CA TRP A 173 3.34 -2.07 -9.07
C TRP A 173 3.61 -1.46 -7.69
N GLN A 174 2.96 -0.34 -7.36
CA GLN A 174 3.11 0.34 -6.07
C GLN A 174 2.66 -0.58 -4.91
N ASP A 175 1.54 -1.28 -5.07
CA ASP A 175 1.04 -2.24 -4.07
C ASP A 175 2.06 -3.37 -3.82
N VAL A 176 2.56 -4.00 -4.88
CA VAL A 176 3.56 -5.07 -4.76
C VAL A 176 4.85 -4.56 -4.13
N PHE A 177 5.31 -3.36 -4.53
CA PHE A 177 6.51 -2.74 -3.96
C PHE A 177 6.36 -2.53 -2.45
N PHE A 178 5.30 -1.84 -2.02
CA PHE A 178 5.10 -1.58 -0.59
C PHE A 178 4.82 -2.84 0.23
N ARG A 179 4.10 -3.82 -0.32
CA ARG A 179 3.89 -5.12 0.34
C ARG A 179 5.22 -5.83 0.62
N ASN A 180 6.16 -5.83 -0.32
CA ASN A 180 7.46 -6.45 -0.10
C ASN A 180 8.29 -5.68 0.94
N LEU A 181 8.23 -4.35 0.95
CA LEU A 181 8.87 -3.54 2.00
C LEU A 181 8.29 -3.86 3.39
N ALA A 182 6.97 -4.01 3.50
CA ALA A 182 6.29 -4.42 4.72
C ALA A 182 6.71 -5.81 5.20
N GLN A 183 7.06 -6.71 4.28
CA GLN A 183 7.60 -8.04 4.58
C GLN A 183 9.09 -8.03 4.98
N GLY A 184 9.72 -6.86 5.01
CA GLY A 184 11.11 -6.73 5.45
C GLY A 184 12.15 -6.90 4.37
N GLU A 185 11.73 -6.86 3.11
CA GLU A 185 12.65 -6.82 1.99
C GLU A 185 13.44 -5.51 1.96
N THR A 186 14.61 -5.55 1.34
CA THR A 186 15.36 -4.33 1.03
C THR A 186 14.68 -3.55 -0.09
N MET A 187 15.03 -2.27 -0.23
CA MET A 187 14.53 -1.41 -1.30
C MET A 187 14.71 -2.02 -2.68
N ILE A 188 15.92 -2.50 -2.99
CA ILE A 188 16.18 -3.02 -4.33
C ILE A 188 15.39 -4.31 -4.58
N THR A 189 15.30 -5.20 -3.59
CA THR A 189 14.59 -6.47 -3.74
C THR A 189 13.08 -6.23 -3.92
N ALA A 190 12.49 -5.32 -3.14
CA ALA A 190 11.08 -4.95 -3.32
C ALA A 190 10.82 -4.32 -4.70
N TYR A 191 11.72 -3.43 -5.15
CA TYR A 191 11.64 -2.78 -6.46
C TYR A 191 11.76 -3.79 -7.62
N GLU A 192 12.75 -4.66 -7.59
CA GLU A 192 12.98 -5.68 -8.62
C GLU A 192 11.84 -6.69 -8.70
N LYS A 193 11.29 -7.12 -7.55
CA LYS A 193 10.11 -7.98 -7.51
C LYS A 193 8.91 -7.30 -8.18
N ALA A 194 8.64 -6.04 -7.88
CA ALA A 194 7.56 -5.31 -8.53
C ALA A 194 7.79 -5.16 -10.05
N HIS A 195 9.01 -4.85 -10.51
CA HIS A 195 9.35 -4.80 -11.94
C HIS A 195 9.27 -6.15 -12.65
N SER A 196 9.58 -7.25 -11.96
CA SER A 196 9.47 -8.59 -12.56
C SER A 196 8.03 -8.96 -12.94
N ILE A 197 7.04 -8.36 -12.26
CA ILE A 197 5.62 -8.63 -12.48
C ILE A 197 5.03 -7.63 -13.50
N PHE A 198 5.40 -6.35 -13.42
CA PHE A 198 4.82 -5.29 -14.24
C PHE A 198 5.81 -4.73 -15.26
N LEU A 199 6.19 -5.57 -16.22
CA LEU A 199 7.13 -5.23 -17.30
C LEU A 199 6.82 -3.91 -18.04
N PRO A 200 5.55 -3.52 -18.29
CA PRO A 200 5.26 -2.23 -18.94
C PRO A 200 5.74 -1.00 -18.17
N CYS A 201 6.01 -1.14 -16.87
CA CYS A 201 6.49 -0.07 -16.00
C CYS A 201 8.01 0.00 -15.86
N ASN A 202 8.78 -0.95 -16.42
CA ASN A 202 10.23 -1.08 -16.17
C ASN A 202 11.05 0.16 -16.52
N SER A 203 10.64 0.91 -17.55
CA SER A 203 11.30 2.17 -17.93
C SER A 203 10.74 3.41 -17.23
N CYS A 204 9.61 3.25 -16.54
CA CYS A 204 8.76 4.33 -16.05
C CYS A 204 8.90 4.57 -14.55
N ILE A 205 9.44 3.60 -13.82
CA ILE A 205 9.68 3.69 -12.39
C ILE A 205 11.17 3.53 -12.17
N ARG A 206 11.76 4.38 -11.33
CA ARG A 206 13.19 4.39 -11.07
C ARG A 206 13.49 4.30 -9.59
N PHE A 207 14.64 3.73 -9.29
CA PHE A 207 15.22 3.61 -7.96
C PHE A 207 16.55 4.35 -7.92
N GLU A 208 16.82 5.04 -6.81
CA GLU A 208 18.11 5.67 -6.54
C GLU A 208 18.39 5.67 -5.04
N GLY A 209 19.64 5.42 -4.65
CA GLY A 209 20.07 5.41 -3.25
C GLY A 209 20.52 4.04 -2.77
N ASP A 210 20.26 3.74 -1.50
CA ASP A 210 20.78 2.56 -0.81
C ASP A 210 19.98 1.29 -1.16
N PRO A 211 20.55 0.33 -1.90
CA PRO A 211 19.85 -0.89 -2.27
C PRO A 211 19.55 -1.79 -1.07
N SER A 212 20.30 -1.66 0.02
CA SER A 212 20.17 -2.47 1.23
C SER A 212 19.22 -1.89 2.28
N LEU A 213 18.72 -0.66 2.07
CA LEU A 213 17.80 0.00 2.98
C LEU A 213 16.54 -0.83 3.20
N LYS A 214 16.12 -0.97 4.45
CA LYS A 214 14.82 -1.55 4.86
C LYS A 214 13.99 -0.47 5.56
N LEU A 215 12.67 -0.48 5.33
CA LEU A 215 11.71 0.40 6.01
C LEU A 215 10.95 -0.28 7.14
N LEU A 216 11.42 -1.43 7.61
CA LEU A 216 10.76 -2.02 8.76
C LEU A 216 10.81 -1.02 9.93
N PRO A 217 9.73 -0.94 10.73
CA PRO A 217 9.88 -0.33 12.03
C PRO A 217 11.01 -1.11 12.72
N PRO A 218 11.95 -0.46 13.41
CA PRO A 218 12.76 -1.19 14.37
C PRO A 218 11.73 -1.87 15.25
N VAL A 219 11.61 -3.20 15.16
CA VAL A 219 10.80 -3.98 16.09
C VAL A 219 11.33 -3.50 17.42
N ALA A 220 10.56 -2.66 18.11
CA ALA A 220 10.94 -2.20 19.43
C ALA A 220 11.18 -3.51 20.16
N PRO A 221 12.41 -3.77 20.66
CA PRO A 221 12.71 -5.06 21.27
C PRO A 221 11.58 -5.29 22.24
N ASN A 222 10.79 -6.34 22.00
CA ASN A 222 9.59 -6.64 22.78
C ASN A 222 10.03 -6.45 24.23
N PRO A 223 9.51 -5.45 24.97
CA PRO A 223 10.12 -5.02 26.22
C PRO A 223 10.33 -6.28 27.02
N THR A 224 11.59 -6.65 27.25
CA THR A 224 11.93 -7.87 27.98
C THR A 224 11.03 -7.84 29.19
N PRO A 225 10.08 -8.80 29.34
CA PRO A 225 9.04 -8.68 30.35
C PRO A 225 9.75 -8.35 31.65
N VAL A 226 9.51 -7.15 32.17
CA VAL A 226 10.13 -6.72 33.42
C VAL A 226 9.77 -7.84 34.38
N PRO A 227 10.74 -8.55 34.99
CA PRO A 227 10.45 -9.67 35.87
C PRO A 227 9.39 -9.19 36.84
N THR A 228 8.16 -9.67 36.67
CA THR A 228 7.07 -9.28 37.53
C THR A 228 7.53 -9.77 38.89
N GLN A 229 7.77 -8.85 39.83
CA GLN A 229 8.14 -9.26 41.18
C GLN A 229 7.05 -10.21 41.63
N GLN A 230 7.39 -11.50 41.69
CA GLN A 230 6.47 -12.52 42.13
C GLN A 230 6.03 -12.07 43.53
N PRO A 231 4.73 -11.82 43.75
CA PRO A 231 4.28 -11.39 45.07
C PRO A 231 4.77 -12.43 46.07
N THR A 232 5.54 -11.98 47.06
CA THR A 232 5.99 -12.84 48.16
C THR A 232 4.76 -13.57 48.69
N PRO A 233 4.72 -14.91 48.65
CA PRO A 233 3.54 -15.65 49.08
C PRO A 233 3.24 -15.27 50.52
N THR A 234 2.09 -14.62 50.72
CA THR A 234 1.54 -14.46 52.06
C THR A 234 1.17 -15.87 52.54
N PRO A 235 1.60 -16.30 53.75
CA PRO A 235 1.33 -17.65 54.24
C PRO A 235 -0.19 -17.88 54.28
N VAL A 236 -0.66 -18.75 53.39
CA VAL A 236 -2.05 -19.20 53.36
C VAL A 236 -2.21 -20.25 54.46
N PRO A 237 -3.18 -20.11 55.38
CA PRO A 237 -3.48 -21.16 56.35
C PRO A 237 -3.89 -22.45 55.63
N THR A 238 -3.26 -23.55 56.03
CA THR A 238 -3.43 -24.90 55.45
C THR A 238 -4.91 -25.30 55.41
N PRO A 239 -5.52 -25.49 54.22
CA PRO A 239 -6.84 -26.07 54.13
C PRO A 239 -6.76 -27.61 54.23
N VAL A 240 -7.70 -28.17 54.98
CA VAL A 240 -7.91 -29.61 55.14
C VAL A 240 -8.34 -30.21 53.79
N ILE A 241 -7.58 -31.19 53.32
CA ILE A 241 -7.84 -31.90 52.06
C ILE A 241 -9.15 -32.70 52.19
N THR A 242 -10.12 -32.38 51.35
CA THR A 242 -11.22 -33.29 51.02
C THR A 242 -11.11 -33.63 49.54
N SER A 243 -10.80 -34.89 49.24
CA SER A 243 -10.61 -35.42 47.89
C SER A 243 -11.92 -35.41 47.09
N THR A 244 -11.91 -34.77 45.91
CA THR A 244 -12.98 -34.88 44.90
C THR A 244 -12.34 -35.01 43.49
N PRO A 245 -12.93 -35.77 42.55
CA PRO A 245 -12.23 -36.28 41.34
C PRO A 245 -12.03 -35.23 40.24
N GLN A 246 -10.96 -35.42 39.45
CA GLN A 246 -10.61 -34.63 38.28
C GLN A 246 -11.57 -34.82 37.09
N PRO A 247 -11.92 -33.75 36.37
CA PRO A 247 -12.29 -33.80 34.96
C PRO A 247 -11.10 -33.44 34.04
N HIS A 248 -11.10 -34.08 32.87
CA HIS A 248 -10.09 -34.01 31.83
C HIS A 248 -10.00 -32.65 31.13
N LYS A 249 -8.77 -32.27 30.75
CA LYS A 249 -8.41 -31.07 29.99
C LYS A 249 -8.57 -31.34 28.49
N ILE A 250 -9.36 -30.51 27.80
CA ILE A 250 -9.45 -30.44 26.32
C ILE A 250 -8.49 -29.33 25.85
N CYS A 251 -7.74 -29.58 24.78
CA CYS A 251 -6.73 -28.67 24.23
C CYS A 251 -7.35 -27.38 23.67
N SER A 252 -6.73 -26.24 23.99
CA SER A 252 -6.92 -24.94 23.32
C SER A 252 -5.97 -24.86 22.12
N THR A 253 -6.42 -24.25 21.02
CA THR A 253 -5.57 -23.76 19.93
C THR A 253 -5.83 -22.26 19.78
N ASP A 254 -5.10 -21.47 20.55
CA ASP A 254 -4.91 -20.05 20.27
C ASP A 254 -3.71 -19.95 19.32
N ASP A 255 -3.95 -19.40 18.13
CA ASP A 255 -3.02 -18.66 17.25
C ASP A 255 -3.46 -18.80 15.77
N ALA A 256 -4.39 -17.94 15.36
CA ALA A 256 -4.61 -17.63 13.95
C ALA A 256 -4.50 -16.11 13.78
N GLU A 257 -3.32 -15.65 13.35
CA GLU A 257 -3.11 -14.27 12.94
C GLU A 257 -3.95 -13.96 11.69
N ALA A 258 -4.68 -12.85 11.73
CA ALA A 258 -5.43 -12.33 10.61
C ALA A 258 -4.46 -11.84 9.52
N GLY A 259 -4.33 -12.61 8.44
CA GLY A 259 -3.54 -12.27 7.26
C GLY A 259 -4.42 -12.03 6.03
N TRP A 260 -4.08 -11.00 5.25
CA TRP A 260 -4.65 -10.77 3.92
C TRP A 260 -3.88 -11.60 2.89
N TYR A 261 -4.58 -12.44 2.12
CA TYR A 261 -3.97 -13.18 1.01
C TYR A 261 -4.59 -12.75 -0.32
N PHE A 262 -3.74 -12.39 -1.27
CA PHE A 262 -4.12 -12.17 -2.67
C PHE A 262 -3.74 -13.42 -3.47
N VAL A 263 -4.69 -14.00 -4.21
CA VAL A 263 -4.45 -15.11 -5.14
C VAL A 263 -4.31 -14.55 -6.55
N TYR A 264 -3.18 -14.81 -7.21
CA TYR A 264 -2.96 -14.46 -8.62
C TYR A 264 -3.42 -15.61 -9.52
N SER A 265 -4.18 -15.32 -10.58
CA SER A 265 -4.59 -16.33 -11.57
C SER A 265 -3.44 -16.69 -12.51
N VAL A 266 -3.25 -17.98 -12.75
CA VAL A 266 -2.38 -18.51 -13.81
C VAL A 266 -3.16 -18.52 -15.13
N GLY A 267 -2.52 -18.08 -16.22
CA GLY A 267 -3.12 -18.04 -17.55
C GLY A 267 -3.56 -19.43 -18.03
N VAL A 268 -4.74 -19.48 -18.65
CA VAL A 268 -5.26 -20.67 -19.31
C VAL A 268 -4.50 -20.93 -20.61
N SER A 269 -3.77 -22.04 -20.67
CA SER A 269 -3.59 -22.76 -21.93
C SER A 269 -3.91 -24.24 -21.72
N GLY A 270 -4.83 -24.74 -22.55
CA GLY A 270 -5.00 -26.15 -22.90
C GLY A 270 -5.10 -27.17 -21.77
N ALA A 271 -6.34 -27.53 -21.44
CA ALA A 271 -6.75 -28.88 -21.01
C ALA A 271 -5.78 -29.64 -20.08
N CYS A 272 -5.85 -29.37 -18.78
CA CYS A 272 -5.75 -30.35 -17.69
C CYS A 272 -6.32 -29.70 -16.42
N GLY A 273 -7.24 -30.38 -15.75
CA GLY A 273 -7.79 -29.93 -14.47
C GLY A 273 -6.70 -29.91 -13.40
N GLY A 274 -6.21 -28.72 -13.05
CA GLY A 274 -5.36 -28.50 -11.89
C GLY A 274 -6.22 -28.08 -10.71
N LEU A 275 -6.33 -28.95 -9.70
CA LEU A 275 -6.82 -28.57 -8.38
C LEU A 275 -5.84 -27.55 -7.78
N ILE A 276 -6.32 -26.33 -7.55
CA ILE A 276 -5.58 -25.34 -6.77
C ILE A 276 -5.76 -25.71 -5.30
N GLY A 277 -4.64 -25.86 -4.58
CA GLY A 277 -4.67 -26.14 -3.14
C GLY A 277 -5.42 -25.03 -2.41
N THR A 278 -6.56 -25.37 -1.83
CA THR A 278 -7.31 -24.50 -0.93
C THR A 278 -6.67 -24.53 0.45
N PRO A 279 -6.49 -23.38 1.12
CA PRO A 279 -6.09 -23.38 2.52
C PRO A 279 -7.19 -24.02 3.39
N TRP A 280 -6.77 -24.76 4.41
CA TRP A 280 -7.62 -25.34 5.44
C TRP A 280 -8.27 -24.24 6.29
N ILE A 281 -9.57 -24.39 6.60
CA ILE A 281 -10.32 -23.45 7.46
C ILE A 281 -10.86 -24.27 8.64
N GLY A 282 -10.34 -24.03 9.84
CA GLY A 282 -10.88 -24.59 11.08
C GLY A 282 -11.87 -23.64 11.74
N GLY A 283 -13.07 -24.16 12.08
CA GLY A 283 -14.03 -23.51 12.98
C GLY A 283 -15.45 -23.35 12.41
N ASP A 284 -16.45 -23.83 13.15
CA ASP A 284 -17.87 -23.93 12.72
C ASP A 284 -18.65 -22.60 12.66
N THR A 285 -18.00 -21.43 12.72
CA THR A 285 -18.71 -20.13 12.86
C THR A 285 -18.19 -18.96 12.03
N ALA A 286 -17.31 -19.16 11.04
CA ALA A 286 -16.87 -18.05 10.19
C ALA A 286 -17.96 -17.61 9.19
N LYS A 287 -18.38 -16.34 9.23
CA LYS A 287 -19.12 -15.70 8.14
C LYS A 287 -18.10 -15.17 7.13
N VAL A 288 -18.11 -15.71 5.92
CA VAL A 288 -17.26 -15.23 4.82
C VAL A 288 -18.11 -14.34 3.91
N GLU A 289 -17.71 -13.08 3.74
CA GLU A 289 -18.32 -12.14 2.81
C GLU A 289 -17.40 -12.01 1.58
N VAL A 290 -17.91 -12.34 0.40
CA VAL A 290 -17.14 -12.36 -0.86
C VAL A 290 -17.57 -11.19 -1.73
N GLU A 291 -16.64 -10.29 -2.05
CA GLU A 291 -16.87 -9.18 -3.00
C GLU A 291 -16.27 -9.55 -4.36
N PHE A 292 -17.09 -9.51 -5.42
CA PHE A 292 -16.64 -9.70 -6.81
C PHE A 292 -16.36 -8.35 -7.45
N ARG A 293 -15.14 -8.15 -7.99
CA ARG A 293 -14.78 -6.95 -8.75
C ARG A 293 -14.30 -7.30 -10.15
N ASN A 294 -14.83 -6.58 -11.15
CA ASN A 294 -14.37 -6.65 -12.53
C ASN A 294 -13.36 -5.50 -12.76
N HIS A 295 -12.12 -5.82 -13.14
CA HIS A 295 -11.03 -4.85 -13.24
C HIS A 295 -10.70 -4.41 -14.68
N LEU A 296 -11.48 -4.85 -15.67
CA LEU A 296 -11.19 -4.57 -17.08
C LEU A 296 -12.31 -3.70 -17.70
N ARG A 297 -12.14 -2.38 -17.62
CA ARG A 297 -12.60 -1.27 -18.51
C ARG A 297 -13.27 -0.08 -17.79
N PRO A 298 -13.01 1.17 -18.23
CA PRO A 298 -13.52 2.40 -17.60
C PRO A 298 -14.92 2.81 -18.10
N THR A 299 -15.83 1.86 -18.34
CA THR A 299 -17.23 2.16 -18.67
C THR A 299 -18.13 1.69 -17.54
N ASN A 300 -19.06 2.55 -17.12
CA ASN A 300 -19.96 2.43 -15.95
C ASN A 300 -20.92 1.22 -15.98
N ALA A 301 -20.41 -0.01 -16.06
CA ALA A 301 -21.20 -1.23 -16.04
C ALA A 301 -20.70 -2.15 -14.92
N TRP A 302 -21.50 -2.21 -13.84
CA TRP A 302 -21.39 -3.26 -12.84
C TRP A 302 -21.91 -4.56 -13.46
N CYS A 303 -21.08 -5.25 -14.23
CA CYS A 303 -21.39 -6.61 -14.66
C CYS A 303 -20.82 -7.58 -13.62
N VAL A 304 -21.60 -7.88 -12.59
CA VAL A 304 -21.53 -9.22 -12.00
C VAL A 304 -22.14 -10.14 -13.05
N PRO A 305 -21.42 -11.13 -13.61
CA PRO A 305 -22.04 -12.08 -14.51
C PRO A 305 -23.23 -12.71 -13.78
N SER A 306 -24.44 -12.58 -14.33
CA SER A 306 -25.69 -13.11 -13.74
C SER A 306 -25.69 -14.65 -13.56
N ASN A 307 -24.62 -15.29 -13.96
CA ASN A 307 -24.39 -16.72 -14.07
C ASN A 307 -23.17 -17.22 -13.27
N ALA A 308 -22.52 -16.39 -12.45
CA ALA A 308 -21.53 -16.88 -11.48
C ALA A 308 -22.24 -17.58 -10.31
N LYS A 309 -21.93 -18.86 -10.08
CA LYS A 309 -22.44 -19.60 -8.91
C LYS A 309 -21.30 -19.88 -7.93
N LEU A 310 -21.48 -19.41 -6.70
CA LEU A 310 -20.68 -19.85 -5.56
C LEU A 310 -21.35 -21.09 -4.95
N SER A 311 -20.64 -22.21 -4.92
CA SER A 311 -21.12 -23.43 -4.28
C SER A 311 -20.19 -23.81 -3.13
N ILE A 312 -20.78 -24.19 -2.01
CA ILE A 312 -20.08 -24.76 -0.85
C ILE A 312 -20.18 -26.28 -0.99
N VAL A 313 -19.04 -26.95 -1.08
CA VAL A 313 -18.98 -28.42 -1.21
C VAL A 313 -18.31 -28.98 0.04
N PRO A 314 -19.01 -29.79 0.85
CA PRO A 314 -18.37 -30.54 1.93
C PRO A 314 -17.66 -31.77 1.34
N GLU A 315 -16.38 -31.95 1.65
CA GLU A 315 -15.63 -33.15 1.28
C GLU A 315 -14.68 -33.54 2.44
N ASN A 316 -14.82 -34.77 2.93
CA ASN A 316 -13.98 -35.33 4.01
C ASN A 316 -13.87 -34.48 5.29
N GLY A 317 -14.95 -33.81 5.69
CA GLY A 317 -14.97 -32.97 6.89
C GLY A 317 -14.37 -31.57 6.70
N ASN A 318 -14.02 -31.20 5.46
CA ASN A 318 -13.58 -29.85 5.10
C ASN A 318 -14.64 -29.16 4.23
N TRP A 319 -14.69 -27.83 4.33
CA TRP A 319 -15.55 -26.98 3.50
C TRP A 319 -14.73 -26.34 2.38
N TYR A 320 -15.14 -26.57 1.13
CA TYR A 320 -14.51 -25.97 -0.05
C TYR A 320 -15.47 -24.97 -0.70
N TYR A 321 -14.94 -23.81 -1.09
CA TYR A 321 -15.66 -22.84 -1.91
C TYR A 321 -15.26 -23.02 -3.37
N THR A 322 -16.24 -23.25 -4.24
CA THR A 322 -16.02 -23.33 -5.69
C THR A 322 -16.80 -22.22 -6.39
N CYS A 323 -16.11 -21.45 -7.23
CA CYS A 323 -16.73 -20.49 -8.14
C CYS A 323 -16.73 -21.11 -9.54
N THR A 324 -17.90 -21.42 -10.08
CA THR A 324 -18.02 -21.96 -11.44
C THR A 324 -18.52 -20.87 -12.38
N LEU A 325 -17.73 -20.60 -13.42
CA LEU A 325 -18.14 -19.74 -14.53
C LEU A 325 -18.74 -20.61 -15.63
N SER A 326 -19.91 -20.21 -16.15
CA SER A 326 -20.49 -20.85 -17.33
C SER A 326 -19.57 -20.62 -18.55
N PRO A 327 -19.47 -21.56 -19.52
CA PRO A 327 -18.43 -21.56 -20.57
C PRO A 327 -18.45 -20.42 -21.59
N ALA A 328 -19.21 -19.35 -21.38
CA ALA A 328 -19.41 -18.28 -22.35
C ALA A 328 -18.75 -16.99 -21.87
N GLY A 329 -17.43 -16.89 -22.04
CA GLY A 329 -16.69 -15.63 -21.89
C GLY A 329 -15.26 -15.81 -21.40
N ASN A 330 -14.32 -15.04 -21.98
CA ASN A 330 -12.93 -14.95 -21.54
C ASN A 330 -12.77 -14.02 -20.32
N ASP A 331 -13.76 -13.97 -19.44
CA ASP A 331 -13.77 -13.02 -18.34
C ASP A 331 -12.90 -13.51 -17.19
N GLN A 332 -11.95 -12.66 -16.77
CA GLN A 332 -11.17 -12.89 -15.55
C GLN A 332 -11.99 -12.44 -14.34
N VAL A 333 -12.13 -13.32 -13.36
CA VAL A 333 -12.81 -13.01 -12.10
C VAL A 333 -11.78 -12.96 -10.98
N TYR A 334 -11.71 -11.83 -10.29
CA TYR A 334 -10.94 -11.67 -9.07
C TYR A 334 -11.86 -11.91 -7.88
N VAL A 335 -11.47 -12.83 -7.01
CA VAL A 335 -12.19 -13.13 -5.77
C VAL A 335 -11.38 -12.55 -4.62
N GLN A 336 -11.96 -11.61 -3.89
CA GLN A 336 -11.38 -11.06 -2.67
C GLN A 336 -12.07 -11.69 -1.47
N TRP A 337 -11.28 -12.30 -0.58
CA TRP A 337 -11.77 -12.88 0.67
C TRP A 337 -11.65 -11.86 1.80
N ARG A 338 -12.67 -11.81 2.65
CA ARG A 338 -12.70 -11.00 3.86
C ARG A 338 -12.99 -11.91 5.05
N TRP A 339 -12.16 -11.83 6.08
CA TRP A 339 -12.30 -12.57 7.35
C TRP A 339 -12.79 -11.64 8.44
#